data_AF-A0A1E7FZI5-F1
#
_entry.id   AF-A0A1E7FZI5-F1
#
_cell.length_a   1.000
_cell.length_b   1.000
_cell.length_c   1.000
_cell.angle_alpha   90.00
_cell.angle_beta   90.00
_cell.angle_gamma   90.00
#
_symmetry.space_group_name_H-M   'P 1'
#
loop_
_entity.id
_entity.type
_entity.pdbx_description
1 polymer ?
#
loop_
_entity_poly.entity_id
_entity_poly.type
_entity_poly.pdbx_seq_one_letter_code
_entity_poly.pdbx_strand_id
1 'polypeptide(L)'
;MTETMIIAEAEAEAEVAVAVEAVEVDDGQPQLQKQQQHQHQKQHQKRIVIEDDENELSRGEEVEGDDDDGLPDNMNSSGKSTKNNDNSKNKNNKNCVRFGTVTVRNYGMTLGTNPATSIGSPVCLEWDYEQLQTILIDDYETTKNFGRIVQIQNLKTGKVKNRSPREFYLNYYKRRGILERAGFTDKDFTSMERQIKYEPITT
;
A
#
# COMPACT_ATOMS: atom_id res chain seq x y z
N MET A 1 -1.67 -37.46 41.19
CA MET A 1 -0.23 -37.75 40.99
C MET A 1 -0.11 -39.18 40.50
N THR A 2 -0.07 -39.34 39.19
CA THR A 2 0.26 -40.57 38.43
C THR A 2 0.69 -40.06 37.05
N GLU A 3 1.87 -39.44 36.92
CA GLU A 3 3.14 -40.10 36.54
C GLU A 3 3.01 -41.00 35.30
N THR A 4 3.36 -40.40 34.16
CA THR A 4 4.33 -40.90 33.17
C THR A 4 4.34 -42.39 32.83
N MET A 5 3.64 -42.73 31.75
CA MET A 5 3.73 -43.97 30.97
C MET A 5 2.97 -43.67 29.66
N ILE A 6 3.45 -43.78 28.41
CA ILE A 6 4.57 -44.49 27.79
C ILE A 6 4.90 -43.68 26.50
N ILE A 7 6.16 -43.25 26.38
CA ILE A 7 6.78 -42.92 25.09
C ILE A 7 7.41 -44.22 24.62
N ALA A 8 6.96 -44.75 23.48
CA ALA A 8 7.70 -45.59 22.54
C ALA A 8 6.70 -46.40 21.72
N GLU A 9 6.34 -45.93 20.52
CA GLU A 9 5.87 -46.85 19.50
C GLU A 9 6.22 -46.31 18.10
N ALA A 10 7.16 -47.04 17.48
CA ALA A 10 7.34 -47.20 16.04
C ALA A 10 7.91 -46.02 15.23
N GLU A 11 9.22 -45.78 15.40
CA GLU A 11 10.12 -45.68 14.26
C GLU A 11 10.31 -47.07 13.65
N ALA A 12 9.68 -47.34 12.51
CA ALA A 12 10.12 -48.28 11.48
C ALA A 12 8.98 -48.40 10.46
N GLU A 13 9.22 -47.98 9.23
CA GLU A 13 9.18 -48.86 8.06
C GLU A 13 9.20 -48.06 6.76
N ALA A 14 10.12 -48.50 5.89
CA ALA A 14 10.09 -48.39 4.45
C ALA A 14 10.45 -47.03 3.81
N GLU A 15 11.77 -46.84 3.69
CA GLU A 15 12.38 -46.56 2.39
C GLU A 15 11.75 -47.47 1.32
N VAL A 16 10.76 -46.97 0.57
CA VAL A 16 10.39 -47.56 -0.71
C VAL A 16 11.07 -46.74 -1.80
N ALA A 17 12.27 -47.19 -2.13
CA ALA A 17 12.90 -46.93 -3.40
C ALA A 17 11.99 -47.45 -4.52
N VAL A 18 11.13 -46.58 -5.05
CA VAL A 18 10.43 -46.81 -6.32
C VAL A 18 11.32 -46.25 -7.42
N ALA A 19 12.27 -47.09 -7.83
CA ALA A 19 12.85 -47.04 -9.16
C ALA A 19 11.75 -47.40 -10.16
N VAL A 20 11.22 -46.41 -10.87
CA VAL A 20 10.38 -46.63 -12.06
C VAL A 20 10.92 -45.76 -13.19
N GLU A 21 11.49 -46.49 -14.15
CA GLU A 21 11.59 -46.21 -15.58
C GLU A 21 12.04 -44.81 -16.00
N ALA A 22 13.35 -44.70 -16.24
CA ALA A 22 13.88 -43.87 -17.29
C ALA A 22 13.38 -44.41 -18.65
N VAL A 23 12.29 -43.83 -19.15
CA VAL A 23 11.90 -43.94 -20.55
C VAL A 23 12.82 -43.02 -21.34
N GLU A 24 13.72 -43.60 -22.12
CA GLU A 24 14.49 -42.91 -23.15
C GLU A 24 13.51 -42.36 -24.20
N VAL A 25 13.23 -41.06 -24.11
CA VAL A 25 12.47 -40.34 -25.12
C VAL A 25 13.47 -39.83 -26.16
N ASP A 26 13.39 -40.47 -27.32
CA ASP A 26 13.99 -40.14 -28.61
C ASP A 26 14.17 -38.63 -28.85
N ASP A 27 15.43 -38.22 -29.04
CA ASP A 27 15.90 -36.86 -29.32
C ASP A 27 15.53 -36.41 -30.75
N GLY A 28 14.22 -36.35 -31.03
CA GLY A 28 13.65 -35.72 -32.22
C GLY A 28 13.54 -34.21 -32.06
N GLN A 29 14.62 -33.48 -32.39
CA GLN A 29 14.69 -32.01 -32.38
C GLN A 29 13.44 -31.28 -32.95
N PRO A 30 12.81 -30.34 -32.23
CA PRO A 30 11.93 -29.34 -32.85
C PRO A 30 12.75 -28.07 -33.17
N GLN A 31 13.59 -28.12 -34.22
CA GLN A 31 14.32 -26.92 -34.69
C GLN A 31 13.38 -25.77 -35.13
N LEU A 32 12.10 -26.06 -35.39
CA LEU A 32 11.15 -25.05 -35.84
C LEU A 32 10.66 -24.09 -34.73
N GLN A 33 10.72 -24.49 -33.46
CA GLN A 33 10.17 -23.70 -32.36
C GLN A 33 11.13 -22.61 -31.86
N LYS A 34 12.44 -22.84 -31.99
CA LYS A 34 13.47 -21.83 -31.70
C LYS A 34 13.44 -20.66 -32.69
N GLN A 35 13.03 -20.89 -33.94
CA GLN A 35 12.93 -19.84 -34.95
C GLN A 35 11.76 -18.86 -34.68
N GLN A 36 10.65 -19.37 -34.14
CA GLN A 36 9.50 -18.52 -33.78
C GLN A 36 9.78 -17.64 -32.55
N GLN A 37 10.50 -18.16 -31.56
CA GLN A 37 10.90 -17.35 -30.38
C GLN A 37 11.84 -16.20 -30.76
N HIS A 38 12.75 -16.40 -31.71
CA HIS A 38 13.65 -15.33 -32.16
C HIS A 38 12.91 -14.21 -32.96
N GLN A 39 11.82 -14.54 -33.66
CA GLN A 39 11.00 -13.52 -34.33
C GLN A 39 10.21 -12.63 -33.34
N HIS A 40 9.71 -13.19 -32.24
CA HIS A 40 9.01 -12.41 -31.21
C HIS A 40 9.96 -11.43 -30.48
N GLN A 41 11.20 -11.83 -30.23
CA GLN A 41 12.18 -10.97 -29.55
C GLN A 41 12.59 -9.75 -30.41
N LYS A 42 12.62 -9.89 -31.75
CA LYS A 42 12.88 -8.76 -32.67
C LYS A 42 11.75 -7.72 -32.71
N GLN A 43 10.50 -8.10 -32.42
CA GLN A 43 9.40 -7.13 -32.40
C GLN A 43 9.42 -6.23 -31.16
N HIS A 44 9.93 -6.72 -30.02
CA HIS A 44 10.01 -5.90 -28.80
C HIS A 44 11.09 -4.82 -28.84
N GLN A 45 12.18 -5.01 -29.59
CA GLN A 45 13.24 -3.99 -29.70
C GLN A 45 12.88 -2.81 -30.62
N LYS A 46 11.81 -2.92 -31.42
CA LYS A 46 11.37 -1.84 -32.32
C LYS A 46 10.38 -0.84 -31.70
N ARG A 47 10.03 -0.99 -30.41
CA ARG A 47 9.00 -0.16 -29.76
C ARG A 47 9.53 0.82 -28.70
N ILE A 48 10.85 0.98 -28.59
CA ILE A 48 11.48 1.97 -27.70
C ILE A 48 12.35 2.89 -28.56
N VAL A 49 11.69 3.64 -29.44
CA VAL A 49 12.21 4.93 -29.89
C VAL A 49 11.18 5.91 -29.37
N ILE A 50 11.49 6.48 -28.21
CA ILE A 50 10.77 7.64 -27.68
C ILE A 50 11.33 8.80 -28.49
N GLU A 51 10.47 9.36 -29.34
CA GLU A 51 10.69 10.64 -29.98
C GLU A 51 10.65 11.70 -28.88
N ASP A 52 11.83 12.21 -28.52
CA ASP A 52 11.99 13.44 -27.75
C ASP A 52 11.61 14.60 -28.67
N ASP A 53 10.31 14.87 -28.78
CA ASP A 53 9.79 16.08 -29.40
C ASP A 53 10.05 17.26 -28.46
N GLU A 54 11.13 17.98 -28.77
CA GLU A 54 11.36 19.34 -28.32
C GLU A 54 10.22 20.24 -28.80
N ASN A 55 9.33 20.63 -27.88
CA ASN A 55 8.43 21.75 -28.11
C ASN A 55 8.87 22.91 -27.22
N GLU A 56 9.92 23.60 -27.69
CA GLU A 56 10.14 25.00 -27.37
C GLU A 56 8.97 25.82 -27.92
N LEU A 57 8.11 26.33 -27.03
CA LEU A 57 7.30 27.52 -27.34
C LEU A 57 7.21 28.43 -26.13
N SER A 58 8.03 29.47 -26.25
CA SER A 58 8.03 30.73 -25.54
C SER A 58 6.65 31.40 -25.50
N ARG A 59 6.28 31.93 -24.33
CA ARG A 59 5.63 33.24 -24.23
C ARG A 59 5.63 33.74 -22.79
N GLY A 60 6.28 34.88 -22.59
CA GLY A 60 6.40 35.54 -21.31
C GLY A 60 5.11 36.22 -20.85
N GLU A 61 5.07 36.48 -19.55
CA GLU A 61 4.35 37.59 -18.95
C GLU A 61 5.09 37.93 -17.64
N GLU A 62 5.92 38.95 -17.72
CA GLU A 62 6.44 39.67 -16.57
C GLU A 62 5.28 40.50 -16.03
N VAL A 63 4.81 40.17 -14.82
CA VAL A 63 3.89 41.03 -14.07
C VAL A 63 4.70 41.59 -12.91
N GLU A 64 5.26 42.77 -13.14
CA GLU A 64 5.70 43.69 -12.10
C GLU A 64 4.45 44.20 -11.38
N GLY A 65 4.31 43.80 -10.12
CA GLY A 65 3.30 44.31 -9.20
C GLY A 65 4.01 44.88 -7.98
N ASP A 66 4.36 46.16 -8.08
CA ASP A 66 4.72 47.03 -6.97
C ASP A 66 3.47 47.33 -6.15
N ASP A 67 3.37 46.77 -4.94
CA ASP A 67 2.43 47.20 -3.91
C ASP A 67 3.12 47.14 -2.53
N ASP A 68 3.81 48.24 -2.22
CA ASP A 68 3.49 49.13 -1.08
C ASP A 68 3.45 48.51 0.33
N ASP A 69 4.61 48.62 1.00
CA ASP A 69 4.85 49.39 2.22
C ASP A 69 3.82 49.34 3.37
N GLY A 70 4.17 48.68 4.49
CA GLY A 70 3.39 48.86 5.72
C GLY A 70 3.82 48.06 6.96
N LEU A 71 5.10 48.05 7.32
CA LEU A 71 5.54 47.63 8.67
C LEU A 71 5.35 48.80 9.65
N PRO A 72 4.56 48.67 10.73
CA PRO A 72 4.72 49.56 11.87
C PRO A 72 5.79 49.00 12.83
N ASP A 73 6.98 49.57 12.74
CA ASP A 73 7.97 49.58 13.82
C ASP A 73 7.40 50.39 15.00
N ASN A 74 6.95 49.70 16.05
CA ASN A 74 6.58 50.34 17.31
C ASN A 74 7.70 50.20 18.34
N MET A 75 8.70 51.07 18.21
CA MET A 75 9.73 51.35 19.21
C MET A 75 9.29 52.56 20.06
N ASN A 76 8.77 52.33 21.28
CA ASN A 76 9.16 53.10 22.47
C ASN A 76 8.42 52.64 23.74
N SER A 77 9.16 52.30 24.79
CA SER A 77 9.27 53.17 25.98
C SER A 77 9.98 52.44 27.11
N SER A 78 11.15 52.99 27.46
CA SER A 78 11.81 52.78 28.74
C SER A 78 10.92 53.30 29.86
N GLY A 79 10.17 52.40 30.50
CA GLY A 79 9.35 52.65 31.69
C GLY A 79 9.82 51.82 32.87
N LYS A 80 10.71 52.40 33.68
CA LYS A 80 11.15 51.92 34.99
C LYS A 80 9.99 51.98 35.97
N SER A 81 9.29 50.88 36.29
CA SER A 81 8.63 50.72 37.61
C SER A 81 8.05 49.33 37.85
N THR A 82 8.25 48.89 39.10
CA THR A 82 7.40 48.03 39.95
C THR A 82 7.06 46.59 39.53
N LYS A 83 7.75 45.68 40.23
CA LYS A 83 7.25 44.39 40.71
C LYS A 83 5.78 44.47 41.11
N ASN A 84 4.95 43.57 40.58
CA ASN A 84 3.98 42.70 41.27
C ASN A 84 3.17 41.96 40.19
N ASN A 85 3.40 40.66 40.00
CA ASN A 85 2.70 39.55 40.64
C ASN A 85 1.32 39.28 39.98
N ASP A 86 1.17 38.04 39.49
CA ASP A 86 -0.04 37.44 38.91
C ASP A 86 -0.61 38.06 37.63
N ASN A 87 0.11 37.82 36.52
CA ASN A 87 -0.52 37.75 35.21
C ASN A 87 -0.70 36.27 34.86
N SER A 88 -1.67 35.60 35.53
CA SER A 88 -2.22 34.34 35.08
C SER A 88 -2.96 34.59 33.77
N LYS A 89 -2.21 34.83 32.69
CA LYS A 89 -2.70 34.66 31.32
C LYS A 89 -3.17 33.23 31.29
N ASN A 90 -4.48 33.07 31.41
CA ASN A 90 -5.18 31.83 31.16
C ASN A 90 -4.89 31.51 29.70
N LYS A 91 -3.72 30.91 29.45
CA LYS A 91 -3.41 30.26 28.20
C LYS A 91 -4.50 29.21 28.14
N ASN A 92 -5.52 29.50 27.34
CA ASN A 92 -6.48 28.49 26.91
C ASN A 92 -5.62 27.39 26.30
N ASN A 93 -5.23 26.43 27.14
CA ASN A 93 -4.53 25.23 26.73
C ASN A 93 -5.57 24.53 25.88
N LYS A 94 -5.53 24.83 24.57
CA LYS A 94 -6.36 24.15 23.60
C LYS A 94 -6.02 22.68 23.80
N ASN A 95 -6.99 21.91 24.27
CA ASN A 95 -6.83 20.48 24.48
C ASN A 95 -6.35 19.89 23.15
N CYS A 96 -5.06 19.55 23.10
CA CYS A 96 -4.40 19.07 21.90
C CYS A 96 -4.04 17.61 22.14
N VAL A 97 -4.58 16.74 21.30
CA VAL A 97 -4.21 15.33 21.27
C VAL A 97 -2.99 15.20 20.37
N ARG A 98 -1.92 14.60 20.90
CA ARG A 98 -0.71 14.26 20.14
C ARG A 98 -0.49 12.76 20.23
N PHE A 99 -0.11 12.16 19.12
CA PHE A 99 0.30 10.77 19.06
C PHE A 99 1.82 10.69 19.17
N GLY A 100 2.34 9.71 19.91
CA GLY A 100 3.80 9.54 20.07
C GLY A 100 4.37 8.45 19.18
N THR A 101 3.63 7.35 19.02
CA THR A 101 4.12 6.13 18.38
C THR A 101 3.05 5.51 17.49
N VAL A 102 3.49 4.80 16.45
CA VAL A 102 2.65 4.00 15.56
C VAL A 102 3.07 2.54 15.69
N THR A 103 2.08 1.66 15.82
CA THR A 103 2.28 0.21 15.70
C THR A 103 1.56 -0.26 14.45
N VAL A 104 2.28 -0.93 13.55
CA VAL A 104 1.74 -1.44 12.30
C VAL A 104 1.44 -2.92 12.47
N ARG A 105 0.25 -3.35 12.03
CA ARG A 105 -0.16 -4.76 12.02
C ARG A 105 -0.34 -5.21 10.58
N ASN A 106 0.27 -6.34 10.22
CA ASN A 106 0.08 -6.98 8.93
C ASN A 106 -0.94 -8.09 9.10
N TYR A 107 -2.04 -8.02 8.34
CA TYR A 107 -3.09 -9.03 8.37
C TYR A 107 -3.03 -9.83 7.08
N GLY A 108 -3.32 -11.13 7.19
CA GLY A 108 -3.57 -11.97 6.03
C GLY A 108 -4.77 -11.44 5.23
N MET A 109 -4.77 -11.75 3.94
CA MET A 109 -5.89 -11.44 3.05
C MET A 109 -6.77 -12.66 2.90
N THR A 110 -8.08 -12.49 3.06
CA THR A 110 -9.04 -13.59 2.92
C THR A 110 -10.27 -13.18 2.12
N LEU A 111 -10.97 -14.21 1.62
CA LEU A 111 -12.29 -14.08 1.03
C LEU A 111 -13.32 -14.21 2.14
N GLY A 112 -14.21 -13.23 2.26
CA GLY A 112 -15.23 -13.24 3.32
C GLY A 112 -16.58 -12.78 2.83
N THR A 113 -17.47 -12.50 3.78
CA THR A 113 -18.77 -11.88 3.53
C THR A 113 -18.70 -10.43 4.00
N ASN A 114 -18.84 -9.49 3.06
CA ASN A 114 -18.94 -8.08 3.40
C ASN A 114 -20.29 -7.56 2.87
N PRO A 115 -21.25 -7.21 3.75
CA PRO A 115 -22.58 -6.79 3.34
C PRO A 115 -22.59 -5.52 2.48
N ALA A 116 -21.51 -4.72 2.52
CA ALA A 116 -21.38 -3.53 1.67
C ALA A 116 -20.93 -3.86 0.23
N THR A 117 -20.58 -5.11 -0.08
CA THR A 117 -20.15 -5.52 -1.42
C THR A 117 -21.32 -6.14 -2.18
N SER A 118 -21.92 -5.36 -3.07
CA SER A 118 -23.04 -5.82 -3.90
C SER A 118 -22.61 -6.66 -5.11
N ILE A 119 -21.35 -6.54 -5.55
CA ILE A 119 -20.84 -7.21 -6.75
C ILE A 119 -19.43 -7.76 -6.51
N GLY A 120 -19.28 -9.05 -6.83
CA GLY A 120 -18.01 -9.77 -6.80
C GLY A 120 -17.55 -10.17 -5.41
N SER A 121 -16.39 -10.81 -5.35
CA SER A 121 -15.78 -11.23 -4.10
C SER A 121 -15.25 -10.04 -3.29
N PRO A 122 -15.62 -9.90 -2.01
CA PRO A 122 -15.08 -8.87 -1.14
C PRO A 122 -13.66 -9.23 -0.69
N VAL A 123 -12.86 -8.19 -0.44
CA VAL A 123 -11.55 -8.34 0.20
C VAL A 123 -11.75 -8.20 1.70
N CYS A 124 -11.38 -9.22 2.45
CA CYS A 124 -11.43 -9.24 3.90
C CYS A 124 -10.03 -9.40 4.48
N LEU A 125 -9.88 -9.00 5.74
CA LEU A 125 -8.67 -9.24 6.52
C LEU A 125 -8.92 -10.46 7.41
N GLU A 126 -7.89 -11.27 7.62
CA GLU A 126 -7.91 -12.32 8.61
C GLU A 126 -7.90 -11.75 10.04
N TRP A 127 -8.28 -12.57 11.01
CA TRP A 127 -8.23 -12.18 12.42
C TRP A 127 -6.81 -12.21 12.98
N ASP A 128 -5.98 -13.11 12.45
CA ASP A 128 -4.59 -13.24 12.83
C ASP A 128 -3.75 -12.14 12.18
N TYR A 129 -2.79 -11.63 12.94
CA TYR A 129 -1.90 -10.58 12.48
C TYR A 129 -0.49 -10.75 13.01
N GLU A 130 0.44 -10.29 12.19
CA GLU A 130 1.82 -10.10 12.58
C GLU A 130 2.01 -8.65 13.01
N GLN A 131 2.40 -8.44 14.26
CA GLN A 131 2.71 -7.10 14.76
C GLN A 131 4.14 -6.71 14.35
N LEU A 132 4.26 -5.61 13.62
CA LEU A 132 5.55 -5.03 13.26
C LEU A 132 6.09 -4.15 14.40
N GLN A 133 7.35 -3.75 14.27
CA GLN A 133 8.01 -2.88 15.23
C GLN A 133 7.24 -1.57 15.43
N THR A 134 7.07 -1.18 16.70
CA THR A 134 6.55 0.14 17.07
C THR A 134 7.62 1.20 16.77
N ILE A 135 7.22 2.24 16.04
CA ILE A 135 8.08 3.34 15.60
C ILE A 135 7.50 4.68 16.05
N LEU A 136 8.35 5.70 16.17
CA LEU A 136 7.88 7.05 16.44
C LEU A 136 7.06 7.57 15.26
N ILE A 137 6.05 8.38 15.54
CA ILE A 137 5.18 8.93 14.49
C ILE A 137 5.99 9.78 13.50
N ASP A 138 6.94 10.58 14.00
CA ASP A 138 7.77 11.46 13.18
C ASP A 138 8.65 10.64 12.20
N ASP A 139 9.20 9.51 12.67
CA ASP A 139 10.00 8.59 11.85
C ASP A 139 9.12 7.87 10.80
N TYR A 140 7.88 7.54 11.15
CA TYR A 140 6.94 6.94 10.21
C TYR A 140 6.54 7.90 9.08
N GLU A 141 6.26 9.16 9.41
CA GLU A 141 5.86 10.17 8.43
C GLU A 141 7.00 10.55 7.48
N THR A 142 8.25 10.60 7.98
CA THR A 142 9.43 10.86 7.16
C THR A 142 9.73 9.71 6.18
N THR A 143 9.63 8.46 6.63
CA THR A 143 9.92 7.27 5.80
C THR A 143 8.84 6.98 4.76
N LYS A 144 7.55 7.15 5.10
CA LYS A 144 6.43 6.82 4.21
C LYS A 144 6.32 7.75 2.99
N ASN A 145 6.98 8.91 3.03
CA ASN A 145 7.05 9.81 1.89
C ASN A 145 7.73 9.16 0.66
N PHE A 146 8.63 8.18 0.82
CA PHE A 146 9.32 7.55 -0.33
C PHE A 146 8.42 6.84 -1.36
N GLY A 147 7.26 6.30 -0.95
CA GLY A 147 6.32 5.66 -1.89
C GLY A 147 5.27 6.61 -2.50
N ARG A 148 5.21 7.87 -2.05
CA ARG A 148 4.20 8.88 -2.45
C ARG A 148 4.79 10.24 -2.82
N ILE A 149 6.12 10.38 -2.88
CA ILE A 149 6.83 11.58 -3.37
C ILE A 149 6.41 11.98 -4.80
N VAL A 150 5.69 11.14 -5.57
CA VAL A 150 5.11 11.56 -6.86
C VAL A 150 4.02 12.64 -6.70
N GLN A 151 3.45 12.86 -5.51
CA GLN A 151 2.56 14.01 -5.26
C GLN A 151 3.27 15.27 -4.74
N ILE A 152 4.60 15.22 -4.51
CA ILE A 152 5.41 16.38 -4.11
C ILE A 152 5.85 17.21 -5.33
N GLN A 153 5.51 16.81 -6.56
CA GLN A 153 5.76 17.65 -7.75
C GLN A 153 4.92 18.94 -7.83
N ASN A 154 4.23 19.32 -6.75
CA ASN A 154 3.69 20.67 -6.55
C ASN A 154 4.46 21.46 -5.47
N LEU A 155 5.79 21.30 -5.39
CA LEU A 155 6.68 22.13 -4.57
C LEU A 155 6.51 23.65 -4.83
N LYS A 156 5.93 24.05 -5.97
CA LYS A 156 5.61 25.46 -6.26
C LYS A 156 4.34 25.99 -5.57
N THR A 157 3.40 25.12 -5.16
CA THR A 157 2.12 25.57 -4.55
C THR A 157 1.90 25.06 -3.13
N GLY A 158 2.75 24.16 -2.62
CA GLY A 158 2.66 23.62 -1.25
C GLY A 158 1.37 22.83 -0.96
N LYS A 159 0.51 22.60 -1.97
CA LYS A 159 -0.78 21.94 -1.77
C LYS A 159 -0.62 20.43 -1.92
N VAL A 160 -0.60 19.74 -0.78
CA VAL A 160 -0.81 18.29 -0.72
C VAL A 160 -2.23 18.00 -1.21
N LYS A 161 -2.37 17.34 -2.36
CA LYS A 161 -3.68 16.90 -2.84
C LYS A 161 -4.15 15.75 -1.96
N ASN A 162 -5.12 16.02 -1.10
CA ASN A 162 -5.85 14.96 -0.41
C ASN A 162 -6.48 14.03 -1.46
N ARG A 163 -6.37 12.72 -1.23
CA ARG A 163 -6.99 11.71 -2.10
C ARG A 163 -8.49 11.98 -2.15
N SER A 164 -9.05 11.95 -3.36
CA SER A 164 -10.50 12.04 -3.48
C SER A 164 -11.15 10.83 -2.79
N PRO A 165 -12.34 10.96 -2.17
CA PRO A 165 -13.06 9.82 -1.61
C PRO A 165 -13.19 8.63 -2.58
N ARG A 166 -13.28 8.93 -3.89
CA ARG A 166 -13.33 7.94 -4.98
C ARG A 166 -12.09 7.06 -5.07
N GLU A 167 -10.92 7.56 -4.68
CA GLU A 167 -9.67 6.79 -4.67
C GLU A 167 -9.60 5.75 -3.54
N PHE A 168 -10.39 5.92 -2.48
CA PHE A 168 -10.46 4.95 -1.39
C PHE A 168 -11.30 3.72 -1.75
N TYR A 169 -12.20 3.83 -2.73
CA TYR A 169 -12.99 2.70 -3.19
C TYR A 169 -12.17 1.80 -4.12
N LEU A 170 -11.96 0.56 -3.69
CA LEU A 170 -11.41 -0.47 -4.55
C LEU A 170 -12.49 -0.93 -5.52
N ASN A 171 -12.29 -0.71 -6.83
CA ASN A 171 -13.18 -1.27 -7.84
C ASN A 171 -13.05 -2.81 -7.91
N TYR A 172 -14.00 -3.48 -8.56
CA TYR A 172 -14.03 -4.93 -8.69
C TYR A 172 -12.70 -5.52 -9.21
N TYR A 173 -12.15 -4.95 -10.28
CA TYR A 173 -10.90 -5.43 -10.89
C TYR A 173 -9.68 -5.26 -9.98
N LYS A 174 -9.61 -4.16 -9.22
CA LYS A 174 -8.55 -3.94 -8.23
C LYS A 174 -8.66 -4.97 -7.11
N ARG A 175 -9.87 -5.23 -6.60
CA ARG A 175 -10.09 -6.25 -5.57
C ARG A 175 -9.64 -7.62 -6.06
N ARG A 176 -10.10 -8.04 -7.23
CA ARG A 176 -9.72 -9.31 -7.86
C ARG A 176 -8.21 -9.42 -8.03
N GLY A 177 -7.55 -8.41 -8.60
CA GLY A 177 -6.10 -8.45 -8.79
C GLY A 177 -5.31 -8.48 -7.48
N ILE A 178 -5.82 -7.90 -6.39
CA ILE A 178 -5.18 -8.04 -5.07
C ILE A 178 -5.35 -9.48 -4.56
N LEU A 179 -6.53 -10.08 -4.71
CA LEU A 179 -6.81 -11.45 -4.26
C LEU A 179 -6.05 -12.50 -5.08
N GLU A 180 -5.93 -12.32 -6.40
CA GLU A 180 -5.11 -13.19 -7.25
C GLU A 180 -3.64 -13.19 -6.83
N ARG A 181 -3.09 -12.01 -6.46
CA ARG A 181 -1.73 -11.92 -5.90
C ARG A 181 -1.58 -12.58 -4.53
N ALA A 182 -2.68 -12.71 -3.79
CA ALA A 182 -2.72 -13.46 -2.54
C ALA A 182 -2.90 -14.98 -2.75
N GLY A 183 -3.02 -15.44 -4.01
CA GLY A 183 -3.12 -16.86 -4.35
C GLY A 183 -4.55 -17.38 -4.55
N PHE A 184 -5.57 -16.52 -4.48
CA PHE A 184 -6.95 -16.93 -4.74
C PHE A 184 -7.22 -17.15 -6.23
N THR A 185 -8.01 -18.18 -6.53
CA THR A 185 -8.33 -18.62 -7.89
C THR A 185 -9.76 -18.24 -8.28
N ASP A 186 -10.06 -18.35 -9.58
CA ASP A 186 -11.40 -18.11 -10.12
C ASP A 186 -12.48 -19.03 -9.55
N LYS A 187 -12.09 -20.23 -9.11
CA LYS A 187 -13.00 -21.16 -8.44
C LYS A 187 -13.44 -20.62 -7.07
N ASP A 188 -12.53 -19.98 -6.36
CA ASP A 188 -12.79 -19.39 -5.05
C ASP A 188 -13.74 -18.19 -5.21
N PHE A 189 -13.48 -17.33 -6.20
CA PHE A 189 -14.37 -16.20 -6.49
C PHE A 189 -15.79 -16.66 -6.86
N THR A 190 -15.91 -17.67 -7.71
CA THR A 190 -17.21 -18.22 -8.13
C THR A 190 -17.97 -18.83 -6.96
N SER A 191 -17.26 -19.54 -6.07
CA SER A 191 -17.86 -20.16 -4.89
C SER A 191 -18.38 -19.11 -3.91
N MET A 192 -17.59 -18.07 -3.66
CA MET A 192 -17.98 -16.94 -2.80
C MET A 192 -19.13 -16.13 -3.37
N GLU A 193 -19.13 -15.86 -4.68
CA GLU A 193 -20.25 -15.15 -5.31
C GLU A 193 -21.56 -15.93 -5.23
N ARG A 194 -21.49 -17.27 -5.29
CA ARG A 194 -22.67 -18.11 -5.04
C ARG A 194 -23.10 -17.99 -3.59
N GLN A 195 -22.18 -18.06 -2.63
CA GLN A 195 -22.52 -17.94 -1.22
C GLN A 195 -23.24 -16.62 -0.92
N ILE A 196 -22.73 -15.50 -1.41
CA ILE A 196 -23.35 -14.17 -1.23
C ILE A 196 -24.75 -14.09 -1.85
N LYS A 197 -24.97 -14.72 -3.01
CA LYS A 197 -26.25 -14.68 -3.73
C LYS A 197 -27.33 -15.58 -3.12
N TYR A 198 -26.92 -16.71 -2.55
CA TYR A 198 -27.85 -17.79 -2.20
C TYR A 198 -27.98 -18.05 -0.71
N GLU A 199 -27.05 -17.60 0.14
CA GLU A 199 -27.22 -17.77 1.57
C GLU A 199 -28.14 -16.67 2.13
N PRO A 200 -29.34 -17.03 2.63
CA PRO A 200 -30.22 -16.07 3.25
C PRO A 200 -29.54 -15.52 4.50
N ILE A 201 -29.67 -14.21 4.71
CA ILE A 201 -29.24 -13.58 5.96
C ILE A 201 -30.12 -14.17 7.06
N THR A 202 -29.58 -15.11 7.82
CA THR A 202 -30.21 -15.59 9.06
C THR A 202 -30.07 -14.48 10.09
N THR A 203 -31.11 -13.66 10.22
CA THR A 203 -31.26 -12.62 11.25
C THR A 203 -31.63 -13.20 12.59
#